data_AF-A0A5U0DXI5-F1
#
_entry.id   AF-A0A5U0DXI5-F1
#
_cell.length_a   1.000
_cell.length_b   1.000
_cell.length_c   1.000
_cell.angle_alpha   90.00
_cell.angle_beta   90.00
_cell.angle_gamma   90.00
#
_symmetry.space_group_name_H-M   'P 1'
#
loop_
_entity.id
_entity.type
_entity.pdbx_description
1 polymer ?
#
loop_
_entity_poly.entity_id
_entity_poly.type
_entity_poly.pdbx_seq_one_letter_code
_entity_poly.pdbx_strand_id
1 'polypeptide(L)'
;MAAYAIMRCKKLSGMGSVAAALQHCYRERETPNADAERTPDNEHRAARSTDEAMGRVRELLPEKRRKDAVLAVEYVMTASPEWWAKATPQQQAAFFDQAQGWLAAKYGADRIVTASIHRDEATPHLSAFVVPLTQDGRLSAKEFIGGRDKMRADQTSFAEAVRDLGLERGIEGSRATHQRVRSYYGAIERQPGHATITPQALEPRVLRKGLFSKDVETPEAVAARLTAAVREGYGPTVAAAAGARQEREKARQAQETARSLRDRLKPVLDALGPLNRDMQAKAAQIIKAVGEKLLAEQREATRQRQAERLRSRGRERDDGGLSR
;
A
#
# COMPACT_ATOMS: atom_id res chain seq x y z
N MET A 1 19.66 -9.30 4.66
CA MET A 1 18.29 -9.43 4.09
C MET A 1 18.15 -8.44 2.96
N ALA A 2 17.53 -8.82 1.86
CA ALA A 2 17.26 -7.91 0.74
C ALA A 2 16.27 -6.82 1.18
N ALA A 3 16.54 -5.57 0.81
CA ALA A 3 15.67 -4.43 1.09
C ALA A 3 14.77 -4.19 -0.13
N TYR A 4 13.45 -4.17 0.08
CA TYR A 4 12.50 -4.03 -1.03
C TYR A 4 11.94 -2.62 -1.16
N ALA A 5 11.76 -2.18 -2.39
CA ALA A 5 10.88 -1.06 -2.73
C ALA A 5 9.42 -1.52 -2.62
N ILE A 6 8.61 -0.79 -1.86
CA ILE A 6 7.21 -1.13 -1.56
C ILE A 6 6.32 -0.01 -2.08
N MET A 7 5.47 -0.34 -3.07
CA MET A 7 4.45 0.57 -3.57
C MET A 7 3.10 -0.13 -3.59
N ARG A 8 2.07 0.55 -3.10
CA ARG A 8 0.66 0.11 -3.18
C ARG A 8 -0.20 1.27 -3.62
N CYS A 9 -1.30 0.96 -4.30
CA CYS A 9 -2.28 1.97 -4.68
C CYS A 9 -3.70 1.56 -4.29
N LYS A 10 -4.53 2.55 -3.96
CA LYS A 10 -5.95 2.39 -3.64
C LYS A 10 -6.76 3.38 -4.47
N LYS A 11 -7.86 2.88 -5.05
CA LYS A 11 -8.80 3.70 -5.82
C LYS A 11 -9.80 4.36 -4.88
N LEU A 12 -10.02 5.66 -5.06
CA LEU A 12 -10.99 6.45 -4.31
C LEU A 12 -12.02 7.02 -5.28
N SER A 13 -13.25 6.52 -5.22
CA SER A 13 -14.33 6.85 -6.17
C SER A 13 -15.37 7.83 -5.64
N GLY A 14 -15.25 8.26 -4.38
CA GLY A 14 -16.17 9.22 -3.77
C GLY A 14 -15.45 10.36 -3.06
N MET A 15 -16.01 11.57 -3.13
CA MET A 15 -15.41 12.75 -2.48
C MET A 15 -15.21 12.54 -0.97
N GLY A 16 -16.18 11.94 -0.28
CA GLY A 16 -16.02 11.61 1.14
C GLY A 16 -14.89 10.61 1.42
N SER A 17 -14.65 9.65 0.51
CA SER A 17 -13.52 8.71 0.66
C SER A 17 -12.16 9.37 0.42
N VAL A 18 -12.11 10.39 -0.44
CA VAL A 18 -10.91 11.21 -0.67
C VAL A 18 -10.66 12.10 0.54
N ALA A 19 -11.66 12.85 0.99
CA ALA A 19 -11.56 13.70 2.17
C ALA A 19 -11.15 12.92 3.42
N ALA A 20 -11.78 11.78 3.70
CA ALA A 20 -11.42 10.95 4.86
C ALA A 20 -9.99 10.38 4.79
N ALA A 21 -9.46 10.14 3.59
CA ALA A 21 -8.08 9.71 3.41
C ALA A 21 -7.10 10.89 3.56
N LEU A 22 -7.46 12.08 3.07
CA LEU A 22 -6.67 13.31 3.26
C LEU A 22 -6.65 13.76 4.73
N GLN A 23 -7.77 13.68 5.45
CA GLN A 23 -7.80 13.99 6.89
C GLN A 23 -6.87 13.09 7.70
N HIS A 24 -6.74 11.82 7.30
CA HIS A 24 -5.73 10.94 7.89
C HIS A 24 -4.31 11.40 7.52
N CYS A 25 -4.09 11.71 6.24
CA CYS A 25 -2.83 12.19 5.68
C CYS A 25 -2.29 13.42 6.43
N TYR A 26 -3.16 14.40 6.71
CA TYR A 26 -2.81 15.66 7.38
C TYR A 26 -3.02 15.62 8.90
N ARG A 27 -3.29 14.44 9.49
CA ARG A 27 -3.53 14.27 10.94
C ARG A 27 -4.67 15.14 11.49
N GLU A 28 -5.66 15.48 10.65
CA GLU A 28 -6.89 16.19 11.04
C GLU A 28 -7.92 15.27 11.71
N ARG A 29 -7.60 13.97 11.84
CA ARG A 29 -8.36 12.99 12.60
C ARG A 29 -7.42 12.14 13.46
N GLU A 30 -7.96 11.59 14.54
CA GLU A 30 -7.21 10.68 15.41
C GLU A 30 -6.64 9.49 14.61
N THR A 31 -5.33 9.30 14.75
CA THR A 31 -4.56 8.25 14.06
C THR A 31 -3.76 7.50 15.11
N PRO A 32 -4.27 6.37 15.64
CA PRO A 32 -3.69 5.71 16.83
C PRO A 32 -2.25 5.22 16.69
N ASN A 33 -1.79 5.00 15.46
CA ASN A 33 -0.43 4.52 15.16
C ASN A 33 0.57 5.63 14.82
N ALA A 34 0.14 6.90 14.89
CA ALA A 34 0.99 8.06 14.69
C ALA A 34 1.44 8.62 16.04
N ASP A 35 2.72 8.96 16.13
CA ASP A 35 3.31 9.64 17.27
C ASP A 35 3.10 11.15 17.15
N ALA A 36 2.33 11.72 18.08
CA ALA A 36 1.99 13.14 18.09
C ALA A 36 3.23 14.04 18.21
N GLU A 37 4.28 13.60 18.91
CA GLU A 37 5.51 14.37 19.09
C GLU A 37 6.33 14.47 17.81
N ARG A 38 6.20 13.47 16.92
CA ARG A 38 6.91 13.38 15.64
C ARG A 38 6.08 13.90 14.46
N THR A 39 4.81 14.23 14.67
CA THR A 39 3.93 14.77 13.63
C THR A 39 4.50 16.04 12.97
N PRO A 40 5.17 16.97 13.69
CA PRO A 40 5.83 18.12 13.07
C PRO A 40 6.95 17.78 12.07
N ASP A 41 7.51 16.56 12.13
CA ASP A 41 8.53 16.07 11.18
C ASP A 41 7.93 15.58 9.85
N ASN A 42 6.60 15.51 9.77
CA ASN A 42 5.90 15.22 8.52
C ASN A 42 6.10 16.36 7.53
N GLU A 43 6.18 16.01 6.25
CA GLU A 43 6.41 16.97 5.18
C GLU A 43 5.27 16.87 4.16
N HIS A 44 4.64 17.98 3.83
CA HIS A 44 3.53 18.03 2.87
C HIS A 44 3.93 18.82 1.64
N ARG A 45 3.88 18.16 0.47
CA ARG A 45 4.20 18.76 -0.83
C ARG A 45 2.94 18.97 -1.67
N ALA A 46 2.96 20.01 -2.51
CA ALA A 46 1.81 20.55 -3.25
C ALA A 46 0.75 21.14 -2.29
N ALA A 47 -0.26 20.37 -1.88
CA ALA A 47 -1.23 20.84 -0.89
C ALA A 47 -0.77 20.59 0.55
N ARG A 48 -1.19 21.47 1.47
CA ARG A 48 -0.80 21.46 2.90
C ARG A 48 -1.95 21.19 3.87
N SER A 49 -3.18 21.06 3.38
CA SER A 49 -4.36 20.72 4.19
C SER A 49 -5.36 19.90 3.39
N THR A 50 -6.33 19.29 4.08
CA THR A 50 -7.44 18.59 3.40
C THR A 50 -8.21 19.54 2.50
N ASP A 51 -8.46 20.77 2.94
CA ASP A 51 -9.25 21.73 2.17
C ASP A 51 -8.55 22.10 0.85
N GLU A 52 -7.26 22.45 0.92
CA GLU A 52 -6.46 22.78 -0.26
C GLU A 52 -6.37 21.58 -1.23
N ALA A 53 -6.11 20.38 -0.70
CA ALA A 53 -6.05 19.17 -1.51
C ALA A 53 -7.40 18.85 -2.17
N MET A 54 -8.52 19.02 -1.45
CA MET A 54 -9.86 18.83 -2.00
C MET A 54 -10.19 19.90 -3.06
N GLY A 55 -9.71 21.14 -2.89
CA GLY A 55 -9.78 22.19 -3.92
C GLY A 55 -9.09 21.75 -5.21
N ARG A 56 -7.82 21.36 -5.12
CA ARG A 56 -7.03 20.86 -6.27
C ARG A 56 -7.67 19.64 -6.94
N VAL A 57 -8.23 18.71 -6.16
CA VAL A 57 -8.99 17.58 -6.73
C VAL A 57 -10.11 18.13 -7.59
N ARG A 58 -10.97 19.01 -7.06
CA ARG A 58 -12.13 19.56 -7.78
C ARG A 58 -11.73 20.27 -9.08
N GLU A 59 -10.65 21.05 -9.06
CA GLU A 59 -10.12 21.75 -10.24
C GLU A 59 -9.68 20.79 -11.35
N LEU A 60 -9.15 19.62 -11.00
CA LEU A 60 -8.70 18.61 -11.96
C LEU A 60 -9.82 17.69 -12.46
N LEU A 61 -11.00 17.68 -11.83
CA LEU A 61 -12.10 16.81 -12.26
C LEU A 61 -12.87 17.44 -13.43
N PRO A 62 -13.13 16.70 -14.51
CA PRO A 62 -14.01 17.17 -15.58
C PRO A 62 -15.46 17.32 -15.08
N GLU A 63 -16.17 18.30 -15.65
CA GLU A 63 -17.58 18.59 -15.36
C GLU A 63 -18.46 17.35 -15.56
N LYS A 64 -18.30 16.67 -16.70
CA LYS A 64 -19.01 15.43 -17.02
C LYS A 64 -18.11 14.23 -16.76
N ARG A 65 -18.54 13.34 -15.86
CA ARG A 65 -17.88 12.06 -15.56
C ARG A 65 -18.91 11.01 -15.18
N ARG A 66 -18.51 9.73 -15.30
CA ARG A 66 -19.31 8.60 -14.79
C ARG A 66 -19.42 8.67 -13.26
N LYS A 67 -20.57 8.26 -12.72
CA LYS A 67 -20.88 8.30 -11.28
C LYS A 67 -19.92 7.48 -10.40
N ASP A 68 -19.36 6.42 -10.97
CA ASP A 68 -18.43 5.48 -10.33
C ASP A 68 -16.99 5.70 -10.82
N ALA A 69 -16.68 6.90 -11.32
CA ALA A 69 -15.33 7.27 -11.70
C ALA A 69 -14.43 7.22 -10.47
N VAL A 70 -13.21 6.70 -10.65
CA VAL A 70 -12.15 6.88 -9.67
C VAL A 70 -11.71 8.33 -9.73
N LEU A 71 -11.93 9.07 -8.65
CA LEU A 71 -11.62 10.50 -8.54
C LEU A 71 -10.15 10.73 -8.21
N ALA A 72 -9.60 9.88 -7.34
CA ALA A 72 -8.19 9.90 -6.99
C ALA A 72 -7.65 8.48 -6.81
N VAL A 73 -6.34 8.34 -6.99
CA VAL A 73 -5.58 7.16 -6.61
C VAL A 73 -4.64 7.57 -5.48
N GLU A 74 -4.79 6.93 -4.34
CA GLU A 74 -3.87 7.06 -3.21
C GLU A 74 -2.75 6.04 -3.38
N TYR A 75 -1.51 6.50 -3.37
CA TYR A 75 -0.31 5.68 -3.36
C TYR A 75 0.32 5.72 -1.98
N VAL A 76 0.68 4.55 -1.46
CA VAL A 76 1.60 4.39 -0.34
C VAL A 76 2.91 3.86 -0.90
N MET A 77 4.00 4.61 -0.72
CA MET A 77 5.33 4.26 -1.21
C MET A 77 6.33 4.31 -0.06
N THR A 78 7.03 3.21 0.18
CA THR A 78 8.01 3.05 1.26
C THR A 78 9.04 1.99 0.87
N ALA A 79 9.99 1.73 1.76
CA ALA A 79 10.96 0.66 1.67
C ALA A 79 10.85 -0.29 2.86
N SER A 80 11.58 -1.41 2.81
CA SER A 80 11.75 -2.31 3.95
C SER A 80 12.19 -1.55 5.23
N PRO A 81 11.64 -1.86 6.42
CA PRO A 81 12.03 -1.21 7.68
C PRO A 81 13.54 -1.28 7.96
N GLU A 82 14.18 -2.40 7.63
CA GLU A 82 15.64 -2.58 7.81
C GLU A 82 16.49 -1.69 6.90
N TRP A 83 15.93 -1.17 5.80
CA TRP A 83 16.60 -0.17 4.96
C TRP A 83 16.48 1.21 5.59
N TRP A 84 15.29 1.59 6.07
CA TRP A 84 15.08 2.87 6.75
C TRP A 84 15.97 3.03 7.99
N ALA A 85 16.17 1.95 8.75
CA ALA A 85 17.04 1.94 9.92
C ALA A 85 18.53 2.24 9.58
N LYS A 86 18.94 2.07 8.32
CA LYS A 86 20.33 2.25 7.86
C LYS A 86 20.51 3.40 6.89
N ALA A 87 19.44 3.85 6.25
CA ALA A 87 19.47 4.87 5.22
C ALA A 87 19.89 6.22 5.79
N THR A 88 20.88 6.84 5.15
CA THR A 88 21.29 8.22 5.45
C THR A 88 20.16 9.22 5.16
N PRO A 89 20.14 10.40 5.80
CA PRO A 89 19.14 11.44 5.49
C PRO A 89 19.06 11.78 3.99
N GLN A 90 20.19 11.76 3.29
CA GLN A 90 20.28 11.99 1.85
C GLN A 90 19.59 10.89 1.05
N GLN A 91 19.79 9.62 1.41
CA GLN A 91 19.11 8.48 0.77
C GLN A 91 17.60 8.50 1.05
N GLN A 92 17.20 8.88 2.26
CA GLN A 92 15.79 9.00 2.61
C GLN A 92 15.11 10.10 1.78
N ALA A 93 15.74 11.27 1.66
CA ALA A 93 15.23 12.35 0.81
C ALA A 93 15.17 11.93 -0.66
N ALA A 94 16.24 11.31 -1.18
CA ALA A 94 16.29 10.80 -2.54
C ALA A 94 15.18 9.76 -2.83
N PHE A 95 14.86 8.88 -1.87
CA PHE A 95 13.75 7.94 -2.01
C PHE A 95 12.43 8.66 -2.27
N PHE A 96 12.11 9.68 -1.46
CA PHE A 96 10.85 10.40 -1.61
C PHE A 96 10.80 11.23 -2.89
N ASP A 97 11.91 11.84 -3.30
CA ASP A 97 12.02 12.58 -4.55
C ASP A 97 11.87 11.66 -5.76
N GLN A 98 12.52 10.50 -5.77
CA GLN A 98 12.39 9.49 -6.83
C GLN A 98 10.97 8.90 -6.89
N ALA A 99 10.34 8.64 -5.73
CA ALA A 99 8.97 8.15 -5.67
C ALA A 99 7.96 9.16 -6.24
N GLN A 100 8.08 10.44 -5.86
CA GLN A 100 7.26 11.50 -6.42
C GLN A 100 7.57 11.72 -7.92
N GLY A 101 8.84 11.65 -8.32
CA GLY A 101 9.27 11.74 -9.71
C GLY A 101 8.70 10.62 -10.58
N TRP A 102 8.62 9.39 -10.05
CA TRP A 102 7.98 8.27 -10.73
C TRP A 102 6.47 8.52 -10.95
N LEU A 103 5.77 9.04 -9.93
CA LEU A 103 4.37 9.43 -10.07
C LEU A 103 4.19 10.55 -11.10
N ALA A 104 5.07 11.55 -11.09
CA ALA A 104 5.05 12.65 -12.04
C ALA A 104 5.32 12.18 -13.48
N ALA A 105 6.24 11.24 -13.68
CA ALA A 105 6.49 10.65 -15.00
C ALA A 105 5.28 9.82 -15.49
N LYS A 106 4.58 9.14 -14.58
CA LYS A 106 3.45 8.27 -14.90
C LYS A 106 2.15 9.02 -15.18
N TYR A 107 1.84 10.01 -14.34
CA TYR A 107 0.57 10.76 -14.38
C TYR A 107 0.76 12.15 -14.97
N GLY A 108 1.89 12.80 -14.74
CA GLY A 108 2.12 14.23 -14.92
C GLY A 108 2.14 14.94 -13.57
N ALA A 109 3.09 15.85 -13.39
CA ALA A 109 3.29 16.58 -12.12
C ALA A 109 2.08 17.41 -11.71
N ASP A 110 1.36 17.97 -12.69
CA ASP A 110 0.12 18.73 -12.54
C ASP A 110 -1.03 17.92 -11.92
N ARG A 111 -0.99 16.59 -12.06
CA ARG A 111 -2.03 15.68 -11.56
C ARG A 111 -1.77 15.16 -10.15
N ILE A 112 -0.63 15.52 -9.55
CA ILE A 112 -0.31 15.22 -8.16
C ILE A 112 -0.99 16.27 -7.28
N VAL A 113 -1.97 15.84 -6.51
CA VAL A 113 -2.75 16.69 -5.60
C VAL A 113 -1.93 17.02 -4.36
N THR A 114 -1.36 15.98 -3.75
CA THR A 114 -0.48 16.08 -2.59
C THR A 114 0.46 14.88 -2.55
N ALA A 115 1.64 15.11 -1.97
CA ALA A 115 2.60 14.08 -1.62
C ALA A 115 3.06 14.35 -0.19
N SER A 116 2.47 13.62 0.75
CA SER A 116 2.75 13.74 2.18
C SER A 116 3.73 12.67 2.62
N ILE A 117 4.83 13.06 3.24
CA ILE A 117 5.82 12.15 3.81
C ILE A 117 5.56 12.07 5.31
N HIS A 118 5.16 10.88 5.76
CA HIS A 118 4.93 10.59 7.16
C HIS A 118 6.20 10.03 7.79
N ARG A 119 6.67 10.69 8.85
CA ARG A 119 7.80 10.27 9.68
C ARG A 119 7.38 9.98 11.12
N ASP A 120 6.11 10.15 11.44
CA ASP A 120 5.52 9.94 12.77
C ASP A 120 5.00 8.52 13.02
N GLU A 121 5.07 7.63 12.03
CA GLU A 121 4.68 6.22 12.16
C GLU A 121 5.92 5.30 12.33
N ALA A 122 5.68 4.00 12.44
CA ALA A 122 6.73 2.99 12.64
C ALA A 122 7.75 2.93 11.48
N THR A 123 7.34 3.28 10.27
CA THR A 123 8.22 3.29 9.09
C THR A 123 7.90 4.49 8.22
N PRO A 124 8.91 5.31 7.85
CA PRO A 124 8.70 6.45 6.97
C PRO A 124 8.06 6.03 5.64
N HIS A 125 7.08 6.79 5.18
CA HIS A 125 6.40 6.49 3.92
C HIS A 125 5.78 7.73 3.28
N LEU A 126 5.65 7.68 1.96
CA LEU A 126 4.94 8.66 1.15
C LEU A 126 3.49 8.23 0.97
N SER A 127 2.55 9.11 1.34
CA SER A 127 1.14 9.07 0.96
C SER A 127 0.89 10.11 -0.12
N ALA A 128 0.73 9.67 -1.37
CA ALA A 128 0.54 10.55 -2.51
C ALA A 128 -0.85 10.37 -3.14
N PHE A 129 -1.51 11.48 -3.47
CA PHE A 129 -2.82 11.48 -4.11
C PHE A 129 -2.68 12.02 -5.53
N VAL A 130 -3.11 11.22 -6.50
CA VAL A 130 -3.07 11.59 -7.92
C VAL A 130 -4.43 11.46 -8.57
N VAL A 131 -4.79 12.42 -9.42
CA VAL A 131 -6.02 12.34 -10.22
C VAL A 131 -5.70 11.56 -11.50
N PRO A 132 -6.43 10.46 -11.81
CA PRO A 132 -6.17 9.66 -13.01
C PRO A 132 -6.78 10.32 -14.26
N LEU A 133 -6.46 11.59 -14.49
CA LEU A 133 -6.88 12.39 -15.63
C LEU A 133 -6.01 12.04 -16.83
N THR A 134 -6.63 11.58 -17.91
CA THR A 134 -5.95 11.24 -19.15
C THR A 134 -5.66 12.50 -19.97
N GLN A 135 -4.78 12.39 -20.96
CA GLN A 135 -4.43 13.52 -21.83
C GLN A 135 -5.62 14.07 -22.63
N ASP A 136 -6.62 13.24 -22.92
CA ASP A 136 -7.89 13.60 -23.56
C ASP A 136 -8.96 14.09 -22.55
N GLY A 137 -8.57 14.38 -21.30
CA GLY A 137 -9.44 15.02 -20.31
C GLY A 137 -10.44 14.09 -19.61
N ARG A 138 -10.36 12.77 -19.79
CA ARG A 138 -11.23 11.80 -19.12
C ARG A 138 -10.62 11.32 -17.81
N LEU A 139 -11.45 10.90 -16.86
CA LEU A 139 -10.99 10.15 -15.69
C LEU A 139 -10.93 8.66 -16.00
N SER A 140 -9.72 8.08 -16.00
CA SER A 140 -9.52 6.68 -16.35
C SER A 140 -8.42 6.02 -15.51
N ALA A 141 -8.76 5.61 -14.28
CA ALA A 141 -7.85 4.76 -13.49
C ALA A 141 -7.52 3.43 -14.19
N LYS A 142 -8.35 2.95 -15.13
CA LYS A 142 -8.05 1.75 -15.94
C LYS A 142 -6.86 1.97 -16.87
N GLU A 143 -6.65 3.17 -17.37
CA GLU A 143 -5.52 3.49 -18.24
C GLU A 143 -4.20 3.49 -17.46
N PHE A 144 -4.19 4.00 -16.23
CA PHE A 144 -2.98 4.04 -15.40
C PHE A 144 -2.73 2.76 -14.60
N ILE A 145 -3.78 2.21 -13.96
CA ILE A 145 -3.68 1.11 -12.99
C ILE A 145 -4.67 -0.04 -13.26
N GLY A 146 -5.09 -0.19 -14.51
CA GLY A 146 -6.02 -1.23 -14.93
C GLY A 146 -5.32 -2.55 -15.24
N GLY A 147 -5.67 -3.59 -14.48
CA GLY A 147 -5.26 -4.96 -14.76
C GLY A 147 -3.94 -5.37 -14.13
N ARG A 148 -3.71 -6.69 -14.08
CA ARG A 148 -2.57 -7.31 -13.40
C ARG A 148 -1.23 -6.97 -14.05
N ASP A 149 -1.18 -6.88 -15.38
CA ASP A 149 0.08 -6.71 -16.10
C ASP A 149 0.63 -5.28 -15.94
N LYS A 150 -0.25 -4.26 -15.90
CA LYS A 150 0.15 -2.89 -15.55
C LYS A 150 0.67 -2.80 -14.12
N MET A 151 -0.02 -3.41 -13.15
CA MET A 151 0.46 -3.48 -11.76
C MET A 151 1.80 -4.17 -11.64
N ARG A 152 2.03 -5.26 -12.39
CA ARG A 152 3.34 -5.92 -12.43
C ARG A 152 4.42 -5.00 -12.99
N ALA A 153 4.13 -4.30 -14.09
CA ALA A 153 5.04 -3.36 -14.72
C ALA A 153 5.34 -2.18 -13.80
N ASP A 154 4.35 -1.67 -13.06
CA ASP A 154 4.52 -0.59 -12.10
C ASP A 154 5.44 -0.99 -10.93
N GLN A 155 5.29 -2.21 -10.40
CA GLN A 155 6.20 -2.72 -9.36
C GLN A 155 7.64 -2.81 -9.88
N THR A 156 7.82 -3.24 -11.14
CA THR A 156 9.14 -3.29 -11.77
C THR A 156 9.71 -1.88 -11.99
N SER A 157 8.95 -0.98 -12.62
CA SER A 157 9.45 0.35 -12.97
C SER A 157 9.69 1.23 -11.75
N PHE A 158 8.89 1.09 -10.69
CA PHE A 158 9.15 1.77 -9.43
C PHE A 158 10.44 1.26 -8.77
N ALA A 159 10.62 -0.06 -8.68
CA ALA A 159 11.87 -0.64 -8.15
C ALA A 159 13.09 -0.22 -8.98
N GLU A 160 12.96 -0.09 -10.30
CA GLU A 160 14.02 0.46 -11.16
C GLU A 160 14.32 1.93 -10.87
N ALA A 161 13.29 2.74 -10.58
CA ALA A 161 13.44 4.17 -10.28
C ALA A 161 14.18 4.45 -8.97
N VAL A 162 14.17 3.49 -8.04
CA VAL A 162 14.85 3.60 -6.73
C VAL A 162 16.02 2.62 -6.56
N ARG A 163 16.47 2.00 -7.65
CA ARG A 163 17.48 0.93 -7.63
C ARG A 163 18.85 1.41 -7.15
N ASP A 164 19.21 2.65 -7.46
CA ASP A 164 20.46 3.29 -7.04
C ASP A 164 20.57 3.45 -5.51
N LEU A 165 19.43 3.39 -4.80
CA LEU A 165 19.38 3.37 -3.33
C LEU A 165 19.63 1.98 -2.72
N GLY A 166 19.92 0.96 -3.55
CA GLY A 166 20.12 -0.42 -3.11
C GLY A 166 18.82 -1.15 -2.78
N LEU A 167 17.68 -0.64 -3.28
CA LEU A 167 16.37 -1.26 -3.13
C LEU A 167 16.07 -2.20 -4.29
N GLU A 168 15.43 -3.33 -3.96
CA GLU A 168 15.07 -4.37 -4.91
C GLU A 168 13.56 -4.44 -5.14
N ARG A 169 13.20 -5.03 -6.28
CA ARG A 169 11.81 -5.34 -6.59
C ARG A 169 11.31 -6.45 -5.66
N GLY A 170 10.09 -6.31 -5.13
CA GLY A 170 9.41 -7.41 -4.45
C GLY A 170 9.27 -8.66 -5.33
N ILE A 171 9.06 -9.83 -4.71
CA ILE A 171 9.02 -11.11 -5.43
C ILE A 171 7.92 -11.13 -6.50
N GLU A 172 8.29 -11.37 -7.76
CA GLU A 172 7.33 -11.48 -8.85
C GLU A 172 6.44 -12.71 -8.72
N GLY A 173 5.12 -12.50 -8.79
CA GLY A 173 4.16 -13.59 -8.61
C GLY A 173 4.00 -14.03 -7.15
N SER A 174 4.43 -13.19 -6.20
CA SER A 174 4.16 -13.38 -4.78
C SER A 174 2.67 -13.68 -4.53
N ARG A 175 2.43 -14.68 -3.68
CA ARG A 175 1.10 -15.07 -3.19
C ARG A 175 0.68 -14.30 -1.94
N ALA A 176 1.51 -13.35 -1.50
CA ALA A 176 1.22 -12.53 -0.33
C ALA A 176 -0.09 -11.76 -0.49
N THR A 177 -1.00 -11.87 0.48
CA THR A 177 -2.23 -11.09 0.51
C THR A 177 -2.07 -9.81 1.32
N HIS A 178 -2.69 -8.74 0.84
CA HIS A 178 -2.68 -7.46 1.55
C HIS A 178 -3.44 -7.57 2.87
N GLN A 179 -2.80 -7.18 3.97
CA GLN A 179 -3.39 -7.15 5.31
C GLN A 179 -3.56 -5.69 5.75
N ARG A 180 -4.71 -5.36 6.36
CA ARG A 180 -4.96 -4.02 6.87
C ARG A 180 -4.10 -3.79 8.13
N VAL A 181 -3.66 -2.55 8.35
CA VAL A 181 -2.79 -2.17 9.48
C VAL A 181 -3.44 -2.52 10.83
N ARG A 182 -4.72 -2.17 11.03
CA ARG A 182 -5.49 -2.48 12.25
C ARG A 182 -5.54 -3.98 12.60
N SER A 183 -5.60 -4.85 11.59
CA SER A 183 -5.61 -6.31 11.81
C SER A 183 -4.27 -6.84 12.32
N TYR A 184 -3.15 -6.17 12.00
CA TYR A 184 -1.82 -6.58 12.44
C TYR A 184 -1.54 -6.18 13.89
N TYR A 185 -1.78 -4.91 14.27
CA TYR A 185 -1.52 -4.44 15.65
C TYR A 185 -2.45 -5.06 16.69
N GLY A 186 -3.73 -5.27 16.34
CA GLY A 186 -4.69 -5.88 17.26
C GLY A 186 -4.31 -7.29 17.73
N ALA A 187 -3.34 -7.94 17.08
CA ALA A 187 -2.91 -9.29 17.38
C ALA A 187 -1.61 -9.41 18.19
N ILE A 188 -0.80 -8.34 18.28
CA ILE A 188 0.56 -8.39 18.87
C ILE A 188 0.58 -7.87 20.31
N GLU A 189 -0.34 -6.99 20.69
CA GLU A 189 -0.19 -6.17 21.92
C GLU A 189 -0.71 -6.77 23.23
N ARG A 190 -1.30 -7.98 23.26
CA ARG A 190 -1.98 -8.45 24.49
C ARG A 190 -1.57 -9.86 24.92
N GLN A 191 -1.00 -9.97 26.12
CA GLN A 191 -0.76 -11.25 26.79
C GLN A 191 -2.09 -11.94 27.14
N PRO A 192 -2.24 -13.26 26.95
CA PRO A 192 -3.48 -13.97 27.19
C PRO A 192 -3.89 -13.87 28.66
N GLY A 193 -5.01 -13.22 28.93
CA GLY A 193 -5.69 -13.20 30.23
C GLY A 193 -6.69 -14.34 30.37
N HIS A 194 -7.23 -14.51 31.58
CA HIS A 194 -8.29 -15.46 31.88
C HIS A 194 -9.42 -14.72 32.59
N ALA A 195 -10.65 -14.78 32.07
CA ALA A 195 -11.80 -14.25 32.82
C ALA A 195 -12.27 -15.28 33.84
N THR A 196 -12.22 -14.92 35.13
CA THR A 196 -12.78 -15.72 36.22
C THR A 196 -14.07 -15.07 36.69
N ILE A 197 -15.21 -15.76 36.53
CA ILE A 197 -16.50 -15.29 37.08
C ILE A 197 -16.63 -15.82 38.50
N THR A 198 -16.66 -14.93 39.47
CA THR A 198 -16.90 -15.28 40.88
C THR A 198 -18.41 -15.39 41.14
N PRO A 199 -18.86 -16.22 42.10
CA PRO A 199 -20.28 -16.31 42.48
C PRO A 199 -20.92 -14.95 42.80
N GLN A 200 -20.18 -14.04 43.44
CA GLN A 200 -20.62 -12.68 43.77
C GLN A 200 -20.87 -11.80 42.53
N ALA A 201 -20.29 -12.13 41.38
CA ALA A 201 -20.48 -11.36 40.15
C ALA A 201 -21.87 -11.60 39.51
N LEU A 202 -22.54 -12.69 39.91
CA LEU A 202 -23.89 -13.06 39.48
C LEU A 202 -24.98 -12.26 40.23
N GLU A 203 -24.64 -11.63 41.34
CA GLU A 203 -25.60 -10.86 42.13
C GLU A 203 -25.91 -9.51 41.47
N PRO A 204 -27.20 -9.11 41.39
CA PRO A 204 -27.60 -7.79 40.93
C PRO A 204 -27.06 -6.68 41.84
N ARG A 205 -26.45 -5.65 41.24
CA ARG A 205 -25.94 -4.49 41.99
C ARG A 205 -27.05 -3.49 42.29
N VAL A 206 -27.00 -2.86 43.46
CA VAL A 206 -27.91 -1.75 43.80
C VAL A 206 -27.42 -0.48 43.10
N LEU A 207 -28.23 0.05 42.19
CA LEU A 207 -27.92 1.24 41.37
C LEU A 207 -28.23 2.53 42.12
N ARG A 208 -29.36 2.58 42.85
CA ARG A 208 -29.75 3.72 43.70
C ARG A 208 -30.49 3.25 44.95
N LYS A 209 -30.25 3.95 46.05
CA LYS A 209 -30.92 3.75 47.33
C LYS A 209 -31.76 5.00 47.65
N GLY A 210 -33.08 4.89 47.60
CA GLY A 210 -34.01 5.93 48.05
C GLY A 210 -34.41 5.75 49.52
N LEU A 211 -35.19 6.68 50.07
CA LEU A 211 -35.69 6.60 51.45
C LEU A 211 -36.60 5.37 51.70
N PHE A 212 -37.27 4.84 50.66
CA PHE A 212 -38.18 3.69 50.76
C PHE A 212 -38.08 2.68 49.60
N SER A 213 -37.13 2.84 48.67
CA SER A 213 -36.95 1.93 47.53
C SER A 213 -35.48 1.68 47.19
N LYS A 214 -35.19 0.51 46.61
CA LYS A 214 -33.87 0.15 46.08
C LYS A 214 -34.02 -0.16 44.60
N ASP A 215 -33.37 0.64 43.75
CA ASP A 215 -33.20 0.30 42.35
C ASP A 215 -32.02 -0.68 42.23
N VAL A 216 -32.27 -1.84 41.63
CA VAL A 216 -31.26 -2.88 41.41
C VAL A 216 -31.09 -3.12 39.91
N GLU A 217 -29.89 -3.58 39.51
CA GLU A 217 -29.64 -4.03 38.13
C GLU A 217 -30.70 -5.06 37.70
N THR A 218 -31.22 -4.89 36.49
CA THR A 218 -32.07 -5.91 35.89
C THR A 218 -31.22 -7.13 35.50
N PRO A 219 -31.82 -8.32 35.35
CA PRO A 219 -31.11 -9.52 34.87
C PRO A 219 -30.37 -9.29 33.54
N GLU A 220 -30.92 -8.48 32.64
CA GLU A 220 -30.30 -8.11 31.36
C GLU A 220 -29.03 -7.26 31.58
N ALA A 221 -29.05 -6.33 32.54
CA ALA A 221 -27.90 -5.53 32.90
C ALA A 221 -26.77 -6.38 33.53
N VAL A 222 -27.13 -7.34 34.39
CA VAL A 222 -26.18 -8.32 34.94
C VAL A 222 -25.57 -9.17 33.82
N ALA A 223 -26.38 -9.69 32.90
CA ALA A 223 -25.90 -10.47 31.76
C ALA A 223 -24.99 -9.67 30.83
N ALA A 224 -25.33 -8.41 30.54
CA ALA A 224 -24.50 -7.51 29.74
C ALA A 224 -23.15 -7.24 30.42
N ARG A 225 -23.15 -6.97 31.73
CA ARG A 225 -21.93 -6.76 32.54
C ARG A 225 -21.03 -7.99 32.56
N LEU A 226 -21.59 -9.18 32.78
CA LEU A 226 -20.83 -10.44 32.76
C LEU A 226 -20.27 -10.74 31.38
N THR A 227 -21.05 -10.52 30.32
CA THR A 227 -20.61 -10.66 28.93
C THR A 227 -19.45 -9.71 28.62
N ALA A 228 -19.51 -8.46 29.11
CA ALA A 228 -18.43 -7.50 28.96
C ALA A 228 -17.15 -7.96 29.69
N ALA A 229 -17.27 -8.41 30.94
CA ALA A 229 -16.13 -8.90 31.73
C ALA A 229 -15.46 -10.14 31.11
N VAL A 230 -16.25 -11.08 30.57
CA VAL A 230 -15.72 -12.25 29.84
C VAL A 230 -15.01 -11.81 28.56
N ARG A 231 -15.62 -10.90 27.79
CA ARG A 231 -15.03 -10.39 26.55
C ARG A 231 -13.73 -9.63 26.82
N GLU A 232 -13.64 -8.90 27.93
CA GLU A 232 -12.44 -8.19 28.36
C GLU A 232 -11.34 -9.18 28.76
N GLY A 233 -11.64 -10.16 29.60
CA GLY A 233 -10.63 -11.13 30.07
C GLY A 233 -10.13 -12.10 28.99
N TYR A 234 -10.96 -12.48 28.03
CA TYR A 234 -10.57 -13.33 26.89
C TYR A 234 -10.18 -12.56 25.62
N GLY A 235 -10.40 -11.25 25.59
CA GLY A 235 -10.05 -10.38 24.46
C GLY A 235 -8.60 -10.55 23.97
N PRO A 236 -7.60 -10.54 24.88
CA PRO A 236 -6.21 -10.84 24.54
C PRO A 236 -5.99 -12.20 23.87
N THR A 237 -6.63 -13.25 24.38
CA THR A 237 -6.47 -14.62 23.87
C THR A 237 -7.09 -14.75 22.47
N VAL A 238 -8.24 -14.12 22.24
CA VAL A 238 -8.87 -14.04 20.90
C VAL A 238 -8.00 -13.28 19.91
N ALA A 239 -7.39 -12.17 20.35
CA ALA A 239 -6.44 -11.37 19.56
C ALA A 239 -5.16 -12.16 19.21
N ALA A 240 -4.53 -12.80 20.19
CA ALA A 240 -3.35 -13.65 19.98
C ALA A 240 -3.65 -14.83 19.04
N ALA A 241 -4.81 -15.47 19.19
CA ALA A 241 -5.27 -16.51 18.28
C ALA A 241 -5.49 -15.98 16.85
N ALA A 242 -5.98 -14.75 16.68
CA ALA A 242 -6.09 -14.11 15.38
C ALA A 242 -4.70 -13.83 14.77
N GLY A 243 -3.73 -13.38 15.57
CA GLY A 243 -2.33 -13.21 15.15
C GLY A 243 -1.68 -14.50 14.71
N ALA A 244 -1.82 -15.56 15.48
CA ALA A 244 -1.30 -16.88 15.12
C ALA A 244 -1.88 -17.40 13.79
N ARG A 245 -3.19 -17.16 13.54
CA ARG A 245 -3.80 -17.47 12.24
C ARG A 245 -3.19 -16.63 11.10
N GLN A 246 -2.96 -15.34 11.34
CA GLN A 246 -2.36 -14.43 10.37
C GLN A 246 -0.92 -14.83 10.01
N GLU A 247 -0.11 -15.20 11.00
CA GLU A 247 1.27 -15.68 10.78
C GLU A 247 1.31 -17.03 10.06
N ARG A 248 0.41 -17.97 10.39
CA ARG A 248 0.26 -19.22 9.64
C ARG A 248 -0.09 -18.99 8.17
N GLU A 249 -1.01 -18.05 7.91
CA GLU A 249 -1.40 -17.71 6.54
C GLU A 249 -0.24 -17.06 5.77
N LYS A 250 0.54 -16.16 6.41
CA LYS A 250 1.78 -15.63 5.81
C LYS A 250 2.78 -16.72 5.50
N ALA A 251 3.02 -17.64 6.43
CA ALA A 251 3.93 -18.77 6.25
C ALA A 251 3.49 -19.66 5.08
N ARG A 252 2.19 -19.94 4.97
CA ARG A 252 1.61 -20.67 3.85
C ARG A 252 1.82 -19.94 2.52
N GLN A 253 1.54 -18.64 2.45
CA GLN A 253 1.76 -17.84 1.24
C GLN A 253 3.24 -17.75 0.84
N ALA A 254 4.16 -17.71 1.81
CA ALA A 254 5.59 -17.78 1.57
C ALA A 254 6.00 -19.14 0.98
N GLN A 255 5.47 -20.25 1.53
CA GLN A 255 5.70 -21.60 0.99
C GLN A 255 5.13 -21.75 -0.44
N GLU A 256 3.92 -21.25 -0.70
CA GLU A 256 3.32 -21.27 -2.04
C GLU A 256 4.13 -20.44 -3.04
N THR A 257 4.63 -19.28 -2.61
CA THR A 257 5.52 -18.44 -3.42
C THR A 257 6.83 -19.16 -3.73
N ALA A 258 7.48 -19.75 -2.73
CA ALA A 258 8.72 -20.51 -2.90
C ALA A 258 8.53 -21.71 -3.85
N ARG A 259 7.42 -22.46 -3.69
CA ARG A 259 7.06 -23.56 -4.59
C ARG A 259 6.87 -23.06 -6.02
N SER A 260 6.12 -21.98 -6.21
CA SER A 260 5.90 -21.41 -7.55
C SER A 260 7.19 -20.91 -8.21
N LEU A 261 8.14 -20.36 -7.44
CA LEU A 261 9.44 -19.97 -7.97
C LEU A 261 10.27 -21.19 -8.37
N ARG A 262 10.32 -22.21 -7.51
CA ARG A 262 11.02 -23.47 -7.80
C ARG A 262 10.48 -24.13 -9.07
N ASP A 263 9.15 -24.21 -9.21
CA ASP A 263 8.51 -24.83 -10.36
C ASP A 263 8.81 -24.07 -11.67
N ARG A 264 8.93 -22.73 -11.61
CA ARG A 264 9.35 -21.90 -12.76
C ARG A 264 10.83 -22.08 -13.12
N LEU A 265 11.70 -22.26 -12.13
CA LEU A 265 13.14 -22.44 -12.34
C LEU A 265 13.51 -23.88 -12.69
N LYS A 266 12.62 -24.84 -12.42
CA LYS A 266 12.85 -26.27 -12.64
C LYS A 266 13.41 -26.61 -14.03
N PRO A 267 12.87 -26.12 -15.17
CA PRO A 267 13.42 -26.45 -16.48
C PRO A 267 14.88 -26.01 -16.66
N VAL A 268 15.25 -24.87 -16.07
CA VAL A 268 16.63 -24.36 -16.10
C VAL A 268 17.52 -25.20 -15.19
N LEU A 269 17.05 -25.52 -13.99
CA LEU A 269 17.80 -26.34 -13.03
C LEU A 269 18.03 -27.76 -13.56
N ASP A 270 17.01 -28.36 -14.19
CA ASP A 270 17.10 -29.70 -14.80
C ASP A 270 18.08 -29.69 -15.99
N ALA A 271 18.14 -28.60 -16.77
CA ALA A 271 19.10 -28.45 -17.87
C ALA A 271 20.55 -28.25 -17.38
N LEU A 272 20.75 -27.57 -16.25
CA LEU A 272 22.08 -27.30 -15.69
C LEU A 272 22.60 -28.41 -14.76
N GLY A 273 21.71 -29.20 -14.18
CA GLY A 273 22.03 -30.23 -13.18
C GLY A 273 23.07 -31.26 -13.63
N PRO A 274 22.98 -31.81 -14.86
CA PRO A 274 23.96 -32.78 -15.37
C PRO A 274 25.36 -32.19 -15.67
N LEU A 275 25.51 -30.86 -15.70
CA LEU A 275 26.76 -30.20 -16.04
C LEU A 275 27.71 -30.15 -14.84
N ASN A 276 29.02 -30.21 -15.09
CA ASN A 276 30.02 -29.97 -14.04
C ASN A 276 30.05 -28.48 -13.61
N ARG A 277 30.73 -28.17 -12.50
CA ARG A 277 30.76 -26.80 -11.94
C ARG A 277 31.24 -25.74 -12.92
N ASP A 278 32.27 -26.03 -13.71
CA ASP A 278 32.81 -25.07 -14.68
C ASP A 278 31.82 -24.80 -15.82
N MET A 279 31.14 -25.84 -16.29
CA MET A 279 30.09 -25.72 -17.31
C MET A 279 28.85 -25.00 -16.77
N GLN A 280 28.47 -25.24 -15.51
CA GLN A 280 27.40 -24.50 -14.84
C GLN A 280 27.73 -23.01 -14.72
N ALA A 281 28.98 -22.68 -14.35
CA ALA A 281 29.44 -21.30 -14.27
C ALA A 281 29.41 -20.59 -15.64
N LYS A 282 29.89 -21.27 -16.70
CA LYS A 282 29.81 -20.75 -18.07
C LYS A 282 28.36 -20.56 -18.53
N ALA A 283 27.50 -21.54 -18.29
CA ALA A 283 26.08 -21.46 -18.64
C ALA A 283 25.39 -20.30 -17.90
N ALA A 284 25.70 -20.08 -16.62
CA ALA A 284 25.19 -18.94 -15.86
C ALA A 284 25.62 -17.59 -16.46
N GLN A 285 26.87 -17.47 -16.92
CA GLN A 285 27.35 -16.27 -17.60
C GLN A 285 26.62 -16.02 -18.92
N ILE A 286 26.40 -17.08 -19.72
CA ILE A 286 25.65 -16.98 -20.99
C ILE A 286 24.20 -16.58 -20.74
N ILE A 287 23.52 -17.24 -19.78
CA ILE A 287 22.15 -16.90 -19.40
C ILE A 287 22.05 -15.43 -18.96
N LYS A 288 23.01 -14.95 -18.16
CA LYS A 288 23.08 -13.55 -17.75
C LYS A 288 23.21 -12.60 -18.94
N ALA A 289 24.17 -12.85 -19.84
CA ALA A 289 24.41 -11.99 -21.00
C ALA A 289 23.22 -11.95 -21.96
N VAL A 290 22.60 -13.11 -22.23
CA VAL A 290 21.39 -13.21 -23.07
C VAL A 290 20.22 -12.48 -22.39
N GLY A 291 20.06 -12.63 -21.08
CA GLY A 291 19.03 -11.95 -20.31
C GLY A 291 19.17 -10.42 -20.35
N GLU A 292 20.38 -9.89 -20.18
CA GLU A 292 20.66 -8.45 -20.27
C GLU A 292 20.32 -7.89 -21.66
N LYS A 293 20.66 -8.63 -22.72
CA LYS A 293 20.34 -8.25 -24.10
C LYS A 293 18.83 -8.22 -24.35
N LEU A 294 18.11 -9.27 -23.96
CA LEU A 294 16.64 -9.35 -24.11
C LEU A 294 15.92 -8.24 -23.33
N LEU A 295 16.40 -7.92 -22.12
CA LEU A 295 15.87 -6.80 -21.33
C LEU A 295 16.09 -5.45 -22.03
N ALA A 296 17.25 -5.24 -22.64
CA ALA A 296 17.53 -4.02 -23.41
C ALA A 296 16.60 -3.90 -24.63
N GLU A 297 16.44 -4.98 -25.41
CA GLU A 297 15.52 -5.04 -26.55
C GLU A 297 14.06 -4.79 -26.12
N GLN A 298 13.62 -5.37 -24.99
CA GLN A 298 12.27 -5.14 -24.47
C GLN A 298 12.06 -3.68 -24.05
N ARG A 299 13.06 -3.05 -23.44
CA ARG A 299 13.02 -1.62 -23.07
C ARG A 299 12.93 -0.74 -24.31
N GLU A 300 13.72 -1.02 -25.34
CA GLU A 300 13.65 -0.30 -26.61
C GLU A 300 12.29 -0.47 -27.28
N ALA A 301 11.78 -1.69 -27.37
CA ALA A 301 10.45 -1.95 -27.93
C ALA A 301 9.34 -1.23 -27.15
N THR A 302 9.46 -1.17 -25.81
CA THR A 302 8.49 -0.44 -24.97
C THR A 302 8.56 1.07 -25.21
N ARG A 303 9.78 1.64 -25.30
CA ARG A 303 10.00 3.05 -25.65
C ARG A 303 9.50 3.37 -27.05
N GLN A 304 9.76 2.52 -28.02
CA GLN A 304 9.29 2.68 -29.40
C GLN A 304 7.77 2.64 -29.45
N ARG A 305 7.10 1.70 -28.78
CA ARG A 305 5.62 1.68 -28.70
C ARG A 305 5.06 2.92 -28.01
N GLN A 306 5.73 3.44 -26.98
CA GLN A 306 5.32 4.69 -26.34
C GLN A 306 5.52 5.89 -27.27
N ALA A 307 6.65 5.96 -27.98
CA ALA A 307 6.96 7.01 -28.94
C ALA A 307 6.05 6.97 -30.18
N GLU A 308 5.74 5.79 -30.71
CA GLU A 308 4.77 5.60 -31.79
C GLU A 308 3.37 6.03 -31.36
N ARG A 309 2.93 5.67 -30.14
CA ARG A 309 1.66 6.18 -29.59
C ARG A 309 1.63 7.69 -29.46
N LEU A 310 2.76 8.33 -29.16
CA LEU A 310 2.88 9.78 -29.10
C LEU A 310 2.89 10.40 -30.51
N ARG A 311 3.56 9.77 -31.49
CA ARG A 311 3.63 10.22 -32.88
C ARG A 311 2.33 10.04 -33.65
N SER A 312 1.65 8.90 -33.48
CA SER A 312 0.34 8.64 -34.10
C SER A 312 -0.71 9.64 -33.61
N ARG A 313 -0.63 10.03 -32.32
CA ARG A 313 -1.46 11.09 -31.72
C ARG A 313 -1.10 12.51 -32.18
N GLY A 314 0.14 12.74 -32.62
CA GLY A 314 0.55 14.00 -33.25
C GLY A 314 0.00 14.14 -34.67
N ARG A 315 0.03 13.05 -35.45
CA ARG A 315 -0.49 13.02 -36.82
C ARG A 315 -2.01 13.18 -36.92
N GLU A 316 -2.78 12.60 -35.98
CA GLU A 316 -4.23 12.80 -35.89
C GLU A 316 -4.64 14.25 -35.55
N ARG A 317 -3.72 15.07 -35.00
CA ARG A 317 -3.98 16.51 -34.75
C ARG A 317 -3.71 17.38 -35.98
N ASP A 318 -2.80 16.97 -36.87
CA ASP A 318 -2.47 17.74 -38.07
C ASP A 318 -3.43 17.46 -39.24
N ASP A 319 -4.02 16.25 -39.34
CA ASP A 319 -4.98 15.90 -40.40
C ASP A 319 -6.44 16.31 -40.10
N GLY A 320 -6.74 16.82 -38.90
CA GLY A 320 -8.10 17.21 -38.49
C GLY A 320 -8.52 18.63 -38.88
N GLY A 321 -7.65 19.40 -39.51
CA GLY A 321 -7.89 20.80 -39.86
C GLY A 321 -7.69 21.06 -41.34
N LEU A 322 -8.62 20.62 -42.19
CA LEU A 322 -8.95 21.23 -43.49
C LEU A 322 -10.04 20.40 -44.21
N SER A 323 -11.30 20.67 -43.90
CA SER A 323 -12.40 20.43 -44.85
C SER A 323 -13.62 21.25 -44.46
N ARG A 324 -13.74 22.39 -45.17
CA ARG A 324 -14.90 23.26 -45.48
C ARG A 324 -16.01 23.45 -44.45
#